data_AF-T1I7E1-F1
#
_entry.id   AF-T1I7E1-F1
#
_cell.length_a   1.000
_cell.length_b   1.000
_cell.length_c   1.000
_cell.angle_alpha   90.00
_cell.angle_beta   90.00
_cell.angle_gamma   90.00
#
_symmetry.space_group_name_H-M   'P 1'
#
loop_
_entity.id
_entity.type
_entity.pdbx_description
1 polymer ?
#
loop_
_entity_poly.entity_id
_entity_poly.type
_entity_poly.pdbx_seq_one_letter_code
_entity_poly.pdbx_strand_id
1 'polypeptide(L)'
;MYMFLLLLIFLVELMIGILAYVYRNQLEVDLKYNLDNTFIQKYGISLSETLSIDKMQQEYKCCGATSFENWDKSRWRKESNTTNLVPDSCCKTIDFGCGQRNHPRVDCTVIVGCVHKFTEELKQQLVIIFAVGLGFSVIQIFGMVLSCFLYFKLKGDDE
;
A
#
# COMPACT_ATOMS: atom_id res chain seq x y z
N MET A 1 18.11 -19.36 27.64
CA MET A 1 17.54 -18.02 27.31
C MET A 1 17.47 -17.78 25.80
N TYR A 2 18.58 -17.81 25.07
CA TYR A 2 18.62 -17.54 23.61
C TYR A 2 17.66 -18.40 22.76
N MET A 3 17.68 -19.73 22.92
CA MET A 3 16.76 -20.65 22.24
C MET A 3 15.27 -20.31 22.49
N PHE A 4 14.92 -19.95 23.73
CA PHE A 4 13.56 -19.58 24.08
C PHE A 4 13.12 -18.27 23.39
N LEU A 5 14.01 -17.29 23.30
CA LEU A 5 13.74 -16.04 22.58
C LEU A 5 13.54 -16.30 21.08
N LEU A 6 14.38 -17.12 20.45
CA LEU A 6 14.20 -17.49 19.04
C LEU A 6 12.86 -18.20 18.79
N LEU A 7 12.48 -19.13 19.67
CA LEU A 7 11.20 -19.81 19.58
C LEU A 7 10.03 -18.82 19.67
N LEU A 8 10.08 -17.88 20.61
CA LEU A 8 9.03 -16.85 20.74
C LEU A 8 8.93 -15.98 19.50
N ILE A 9 10.06 -15.53 18.95
CA ILE A 9 10.07 -14.72 17.72
C ILE A 9 9.49 -15.51 16.55
N PHE A 10 9.87 -16.78 16.39
CA PHE A 10 9.36 -17.65 15.34
C PHE A 10 7.84 -17.85 15.45
N LEU A 11 7.31 -18.03 16.67
CA LEU A 11 5.86 -18.13 16.89
C LEU A 11 5.13 -16.85 16.51
N VAL A 12 5.69 -15.68 16.86
CA VAL A 12 5.11 -14.38 16.46
C VAL A 12 5.11 -14.22 14.94
N GLU A 13 6.22 -14.57 14.29
CA GLU A 13 6.35 -14.51 12.83
C GLU A 13 5.33 -15.41 12.12
N LEU A 14 5.16 -16.64 12.63
CA LEU A 14 4.16 -17.58 12.14
C LEU A 14 2.73 -17.05 12.32
N MET A 15 2.42 -16.43 13.47
CA MET A 15 1.12 -15.81 13.71
C MET A 15 0.86 -14.65 12.75
N ILE A 16 1.84 -13.77 12.53
CA ILE A 16 1.73 -12.67 11.56
C ILE A 16 1.49 -13.22 10.15
N GLY A 17 2.23 -14.27 9.75
CA GLY A 17 2.05 -14.94 8.47
C GLY A 17 0.64 -15.51 8.28
N ILE A 18 0.10 -16.19 9.29
CA ILE A 18 -1.28 -16.72 9.26
C ILE A 18 -2.30 -15.59 9.15
N LEU A 19 -2.17 -14.54 9.96
CA LEU A 19 -3.07 -13.40 9.92
C LEU A 19 -3.04 -12.73 8.54
N ALA A 20 -1.84 -12.47 8.00
CA ALA A 20 -1.68 -11.91 6.66
C ALA A 20 -2.35 -12.77 5.58
N TYR A 21 -2.22 -14.10 5.68
CA TYR A 21 -2.87 -15.03 4.75
C TYR A 21 -4.40 -14.98 4.84
N VAL A 22 -4.96 -14.99 6.05
CA VAL A 22 -6.41 -14.96 6.27
C VAL A 22 -7.02 -13.63 5.82
N TYR A 23 -6.37 -12.50 6.15
CA TYR A 23 -6.88 -11.16 5.83
C TYR A 23 -6.57 -10.69 4.40
N ARG A 24 -5.78 -11.42 3.61
CA ARG A 24 -5.35 -10.99 2.27
C ARG A 24 -6.49 -10.49 1.36
N ASN A 25 -7.63 -11.18 1.37
CA ASN A 25 -8.76 -10.84 0.50
C ASN A 25 -9.53 -9.62 1.02
N GLN A 26 -9.65 -9.49 2.34
CA GLN A 26 -10.33 -8.36 2.96
C GLN A 26 -9.52 -7.07 2.78
N LEU A 27 -8.20 -7.16 2.91
CA LEU A 27 -7.28 -6.04 2.70
C LEU A 27 -7.47 -5.39 1.33
N GLU A 28 -7.63 -6.17 0.25
CA GLU A 28 -7.87 -5.59 -1.07
C GLU A 28 -9.20 -4.82 -1.13
N VAL A 29 -10.27 -5.37 -0.53
CA VAL A 29 -11.60 -4.72 -0.55
C VAL A 29 -11.61 -3.45 0.30
N ASP A 30 -11.06 -3.53 1.51
CA ASP A 30 -10.98 -2.40 2.44
C ASP A 30 -10.11 -1.30 1.88
N LEU A 31 -8.99 -1.65 1.24
CA LEU A 31 -8.13 -0.68 0.58
C LEU A 31 -8.90 0.07 -0.52
N LYS A 32 -9.62 -0.65 -1.39
CA LYS A 32 -10.43 -0.04 -2.45
C LYS A 32 -11.47 0.93 -1.89
N TYR A 33 -12.22 0.47 -0.89
CA TYR A 33 -13.29 1.25 -0.28
C TYR A 33 -12.75 2.51 0.43
N ASN A 34 -11.68 2.35 1.23
CA ASN A 34 -11.09 3.46 1.96
C ASN A 34 -10.46 4.49 1.01
N LEU A 35 -9.73 4.05 -0.02
CA LEU A 35 -9.18 4.98 -1.02
C LEU A 35 -10.30 5.72 -1.75
N ASP A 36 -11.34 5.04 -2.23
CA ASP A 36 -12.47 5.68 -2.91
C ASP A 36 -13.15 6.73 -2.02
N ASN A 37 -13.44 6.37 -0.78
CA ASN A 37 -14.04 7.28 0.18
C ASN A 37 -13.15 8.49 0.48
N THR A 38 -11.83 8.31 0.63
CA THR A 38 -10.89 9.40 0.87
C THR A 38 -10.83 10.35 -0.33
N PHE A 39 -10.77 9.83 -1.55
CA PHE A 39 -10.83 10.65 -2.78
C PHE A 39 -12.11 11.48 -2.85
N ILE A 40 -13.25 10.86 -2.58
CA ILE A 40 -14.56 11.51 -2.76
C ILE A 40 -14.86 12.49 -1.62
N GLN A 41 -14.49 12.18 -0.38
CA GLN A 41 -14.94 12.93 0.80
C GLN A 41 -13.89 13.86 1.41
N LYS A 42 -12.59 13.60 1.20
CA LYS A 42 -11.51 14.32 1.90
C LYS A 42 -10.68 15.22 1.00
N TYR A 43 -10.60 14.91 -0.28
CA TYR A 43 -9.89 15.75 -1.25
C TYR A 43 -10.47 17.16 -1.28
N GLY A 44 -9.61 18.18 -1.29
CA GLY A 44 -9.99 19.60 -1.27
C GLY A 44 -10.53 20.12 0.07
N ILE A 45 -10.66 19.25 1.08
CA ILE A 45 -11.15 19.61 2.43
C ILE A 45 -10.03 19.48 3.45
N SER A 46 -9.34 18.33 3.45
CA SER A 46 -8.15 18.11 4.25
C SER A 46 -6.92 18.38 3.41
N LEU A 47 -6.08 19.34 3.83
CA LEU A 47 -4.83 19.66 3.14
C LEU A 47 -3.90 18.44 3.07
N SER A 48 -3.79 17.68 4.16
CA SER A 48 -2.94 16.49 4.23
C SER A 48 -3.37 15.41 3.23
N GLU A 49 -4.68 15.14 3.16
CA GLU A 49 -5.23 14.14 2.22
C GLU A 49 -5.11 14.63 0.77
N THR A 50 -5.34 15.91 0.53
CA THR A 50 -5.21 16.52 -0.80
C THR A 50 -3.78 16.38 -1.32
N LEU A 51 -2.78 16.77 -0.53
CA LEU A 51 -1.37 16.64 -0.90
C LEU A 51 -0.96 15.18 -1.12
N SER A 52 -1.47 14.26 -0.29
CA SER A 52 -1.19 12.83 -0.42
C SER A 52 -1.79 12.25 -1.70
N ILE A 53 -3.03 12.62 -2.02
CA ILE A 53 -3.70 12.24 -3.27
C ILE A 53 -2.97 12.82 -4.48
N ASP A 54 -2.62 14.10 -4.45
CA ASP A 54 -1.91 14.77 -5.55
C ASP A 54 -0.56 14.09 -5.84
N LYS A 55 0.19 13.79 -4.77
CA LYS A 55 1.44 13.05 -4.88
C LYS A 55 1.21 11.66 -5.48
N MET A 56 0.21 10.93 -4.98
CA MET A 56 -0.09 9.59 -5.47
C MET A 56 -0.46 9.60 -6.96
N GLN A 57 -1.27 10.57 -7.41
CA GLN A 57 -1.64 10.71 -8.82
C GLN A 57 -0.43 10.98 -9.72
N GLN A 58 0.49 11.81 -9.24
CA GLN A 58 1.69 12.16 -9.99
C GLN A 58 2.75 11.07 -10.02
N GLU A 59 2.93 10.35 -8.92
CA GLU A 59 3.92 9.28 -8.75
C GLU A 59 3.49 8.03 -9.52
N TYR A 60 2.24 7.59 -9.36
CA TYR A 60 1.73 6.38 -9.99
C TYR A 60 1.07 6.62 -11.35
N LYS A 61 1.06 7.86 -11.83
CA LYS A 61 0.41 8.28 -13.08
C LYS A 61 -0.98 7.67 -13.17
N CYS A 62 -1.88 8.13 -12.31
CA CYS A 62 -3.26 7.69 -12.16
C CYS A 62 -4.19 8.87 -11.87
N CYS A 63 -5.50 8.69 -12.05
CA CYS A 63 -6.50 9.72 -11.72
C CYS A 63 -7.78 9.12 -11.15
N GLY A 64 -8.25 9.72 -10.06
CA GLY A 64 -9.39 9.21 -9.30
C GLY A 64 -9.09 7.88 -8.60
N ALA A 65 -10.03 7.39 -7.82
CA ALA A 65 -9.83 6.15 -7.07
C ALA A 65 -9.85 4.95 -8.01
N THR A 66 -10.96 4.71 -8.70
CA THR A 66 -11.13 3.62 -9.67
C THR A 66 -11.15 4.12 -11.12
N SER A 67 -11.57 5.37 -11.33
CA SER A 67 -11.58 6.08 -12.60
C SER A 67 -11.55 7.59 -12.36
N PHE A 68 -11.13 8.35 -13.36
CA PHE A 68 -11.22 9.82 -13.34
C PHE A 68 -12.67 10.31 -13.11
N GLU A 69 -13.68 9.53 -13.50
CA GLU A 69 -15.10 9.84 -13.30
C GLU A 69 -15.49 9.93 -11.82
N ASN A 70 -14.71 9.34 -10.89
CA ASN A 70 -14.98 9.47 -9.46
C ASN A 70 -14.97 10.93 -9.00
N TRP A 71 -14.24 11.81 -9.70
CA TRP A 71 -14.21 13.23 -9.39
C TRP A 71 -15.57 13.90 -9.56
N ASP A 72 -16.41 13.45 -10.48
CA ASP A 72 -17.77 14.00 -10.67
C ASP A 72 -18.66 13.79 -9.42
N LYS A 73 -18.41 12.71 -8.69
CA LYS A 73 -19.13 12.39 -7.45
C LYS A 73 -18.49 13.00 -6.21
N SER A 74 -17.24 13.49 -6.31
CA SER A 74 -16.48 14.03 -5.20
C SER A 74 -17.11 15.27 -4.60
N ARG A 75 -16.98 15.40 -3.29
CA ARG A 75 -17.40 16.59 -2.55
C ARG A 75 -16.67 17.83 -3.06
N TRP A 76 -15.36 17.71 -3.33
CA TRP A 76 -14.57 18.77 -3.95
C TRP A 76 -15.22 19.31 -5.22
N ARG A 77 -15.62 18.45 -6.15
CA ARG A 77 -16.23 18.89 -7.43
C ARG A 77 -17.60 19.55 -7.25
N LYS A 78 -18.37 19.10 -6.26
CA LYS A 78 -19.75 19.58 -6.01
C LYS A 78 -19.79 20.86 -5.18
N GLU A 79 -18.88 21.00 -4.22
CA GLU A 79 -18.88 22.10 -3.25
C GLU A 79 -17.86 23.20 -3.62
N SER A 80 -16.82 22.88 -4.39
CA SER A 80 -15.93 23.91 -4.93
C SER A 80 -16.51 24.47 -6.22
N ASN A 81 -16.47 25.80 -6.37
CA ASN A 81 -16.79 26.49 -7.62
C ASN A 81 -15.69 26.31 -8.69
N THR A 82 -15.05 25.14 -8.74
CA THR A 82 -13.97 24.85 -9.69
C THR A 82 -14.53 24.59 -11.08
N THR A 83 -13.80 25.01 -12.12
CA THR A 83 -14.09 24.65 -13.51
C THR A 83 -13.46 23.31 -13.91
N ASN A 84 -12.51 22.81 -13.12
CA ASN A 84 -11.73 21.61 -13.39
C ASN A 84 -12.53 20.32 -13.20
N LEU A 85 -12.65 19.48 -14.24
CA LEU A 85 -13.28 18.15 -14.17
C LEU A 85 -12.54 17.20 -13.23
N VAL A 86 -11.22 17.33 -13.19
CA VAL A 86 -10.31 16.54 -12.36
C VAL A 86 -9.26 17.48 -11.74
N PRO A 87 -8.61 17.11 -10.64
CA PRO A 87 -7.43 17.81 -10.14
C PRO A 87 -6.36 18.02 -11.20
N ASP A 88 -5.61 19.12 -11.11
CA ASP A 88 -4.47 19.35 -12.03
C ASP A 88 -3.35 18.32 -11.83
N SER A 89 -3.28 17.70 -10.65
CA SER A 89 -2.45 16.53 -10.33
C SER A 89 -2.84 15.25 -11.10
N CYS A 90 -4.00 15.20 -11.78
CA CYS A 90 -4.32 14.11 -12.71
C CYS A 90 -3.70 14.29 -14.11
N CYS A 91 -3.13 15.46 -14.40
CA CYS A 91 -2.57 15.75 -15.72
C CYS A 91 -1.19 15.11 -15.88
N LYS A 92 -0.89 14.63 -17.10
CA LYS A 92 0.42 14.10 -17.48
C LYS A 92 1.52 15.14 -17.32
N THR A 93 1.22 16.37 -17.70
CA THR A 93 2.03 17.56 -17.46
C THR A 93 1.22 18.48 -16.57
N ILE A 94 1.75 18.81 -15.40
CA ILE A 94 1.07 19.71 -14.46
C ILE A 94 1.15 21.12 -15.03
N ASP A 95 -0.02 21.70 -15.29
CA ASP A 95 -0.18 23.11 -15.63
C ASP A 95 -1.45 23.63 -14.96
N PHE A 96 -1.49 24.93 -14.69
CA PHE A 96 -2.63 25.55 -14.01
C PHE A 96 -3.89 25.41 -14.86
N GLY A 97 -4.93 24.75 -14.32
CA GLY A 97 -6.20 24.55 -15.01
C GLY A 97 -6.14 23.51 -16.13
N CYS A 98 -5.13 22.64 -16.17
CA CYS A 98 -5.06 21.55 -17.15
C CYS A 98 -6.24 20.56 -17.01
N GLY A 99 -6.86 20.48 -15.84
CA GLY A 99 -8.05 19.64 -15.59
C GLY A 99 -9.37 20.21 -16.12
N GLN A 100 -9.39 21.35 -16.83
CA GLN A 100 -10.62 22.02 -17.28
C GLN A 100 -11.33 21.34 -18.47
N ARG A 101 -12.66 21.53 -18.52
CA ARG A 101 -13.60 20.96 -19.51
C ARG A 101 -13.35 21.37 -20.97
N ASN A 102 -12.65 22.49 -21.20
CA ASN A 102 -12.44 23.07 -22.53
C ASN A 102 -11.09 22.71 -23.16
N HIS A 103 -10.24 21.93 -22.46
CA HIS A 103 -8.98 21.50 -23.05
C HIS A 103 -9.23 20.29 -23.97
N PRO A 104 -8.90 20.31 -25.28
CA PRO A 104 -9.33 19.28 -26.24
C PRO A 104 -8.61 17.93 -26.09
N ARG A 105 -7.84 17.74 -25.01
CA ARG A 105 -6.90 16.64 -24.92
C ARG A 105 -7.31 15.71 -23.79
N VAL A 106 -8.16 14.76 -24.15
CA VAL A 106 -8.22 13.43 -23.48
C VAL A 106 -6.79 12.88 -23.31
N ASP A 107 -5.86 13.27 -24.19
CA ASP A 107 -4.44 12.97 -24.12
C ASP A 107 -3.68 13.58 -22.92
N CYS A 108 -4.19 14.60 -22.24
CA CYS A 108 -3.50 15.25 -21.11
C CYS A 108 -3.86 14.62 -19.76
N THR A 109 -4.98 13.91 -19.65
CA THR A 109 -5.46 13.33 -18.39
C THR A 109 -5.18 11.84 -18.34
N VAL A 110 -4.78 11.33 -17.18
CA VAL A 110 -4.69 9.89 -16.98
C VAL A 110 -6.09 9.31 -16.73
N ILE A 111 -6.47 8.28 -17.47
CA ILE A 111 -7.78 7.61 -17.33
C ILE A 111 -7.78 6.45 -16.32
N VAL A 112 -6.60 5.96 -15.93
CA VAL A 112 -6.46 4.80 -15.05
C VAL A 112 -6.65 5.21 -13.59
N GLY A 113 -7.51 4.50 -12.86
CA GLY A 113 -7.72 4.70 -11.43
C GLY A 113 -6.51 4.33 -10.57
N CYS A 114 -6.28 5.10 -9.52
CA CYS A 114 -5.13 4.92 -8.63
C CYS A 114 -5.17 3.61 -7.84
N VAL A 115 -6.35 3.12 -7.49
CA VAL A 115 -6.52 1.83 -6.81
C VAL A 115 -5.87 0.70 -7.60
N HIS A 116 -6.05 0.67 -8.93
CA HIS A 116 -5.53 -0.41 -9.75
C HIS A 116 -3.99 -0.38 -9.76
N LYS A 117 -3.40 0.79 -10.05
CA LYS A 117 -1.95 1.00 -10.05
C LYS A 117 -1.33 0.74 -8.69
N PHE A 118 -1.92 1.29 -7.63
CA PHE A 118 -1.43 1.10 -6.27
C PHE A 118 -1.49 -0.37 -5.85
N THR A 119 -2.55 -1.11 -6.20
CA THR A 119 -2.66 -2.55 -5.90
C THR A 119 -1.60 -3.37 -6.63
N GLU A 120 -1.30 -3.04 -7.90
CA GLU A 120 -0.25 -3.72 -8.67
C GLU A 120 1.13 -3.54 -8.04
N GLU A 121 1.48 -2.29 -7.70
CA GLU A 121 2.75 -1.94 -7.06
C GLU A 121 2.87 -2.57 -5.66
N LEU A 122 1.80 -2.51 -4.86
CA LEU A 122 1.76 -3.16 -3.55
C LEU A 122 1.96 -4.67 -3.65
N LYS A 123 1.38 -5.34 -4.65
CA LYS A 123 1.57 -6.78 -4.84
C LYS A 123 3.04 -7.13 -5.05
N GLN A 124 3.76 -6.33 -5.84
CA GLN A 124 5.19 -6.54 -6.06
C GLN A 124 6.00 -6.33 -4.77
N GLN A 125 5.70 -5.27 -4.02
CA GLN A 125 6.36 -5.00 -2.74
C GLN A 125 6.08 -6.07 -1.69
N LEU A 126 4.84 -6.59 -1.63
CA LEU A 126 4.45 -7.67 -0.74
C LEU A 126 5.27 -8.94 -0.98
N VAL A 127 5.57 -9.28 -2.25
CA VAL A 127 6.42 -10.42 -2.59
C VAL A 127 7.80 -10.29 -1.95
N ILE A 128 8.40 -9.09 -1.99
CA ILE A 128 9.70 -8.82 -1.36
C ILE A 128 9.61 -8.98 0.16
N ILE A 129 8.56 -8.43 0.79
CA ILE A 129 8.33 -8.56 2.23
C ILE A 129 8.22 -10.04 2.64
N PHE A 130 7.45 -10.84 1.89
CA PHE A 130 7.33 -12.27 2.15
C PHE A 130 8.66 -13.01 1.97
N ALA A 131 9.44 -12.67 0.95
CA ALA A 131 10.76 -13.27 0.72
C ALA A 131 11.73 -12.96 1.88
N VAL A 132 11.75 -11.72 2.36
CA VAL A 132 12.57 -11.30 3.51
C VAL A 132 12.11 -12.00 4.79
N GLY A 133 10.81 -12.07 5.04
CA GLY A 133 10.24 -12.80 6.18
C GLY A 133 10.65 -14.27 6.16
N LEU A 134 10.46 -14.96 5.03
CA LEU A 134 10.90 -16.36 4.89
C LEU A 134 12.40 -16.53 5.18
N GLY A 135 13.24 -15.58 4.75
CA GLY A 135 14.66 -15.57 5.08
C GLY A 135 14.92 -15.50 6.58
N PHE A 136 14.21 -14.62 7.31
CA PHE A 136 14.30 -14.55 8.77
C PHE A 136 13.86 -15.84 9.46
N SER A 137 12.74 -16.43 9.04
CA SER A 137 12.27 -17.75 9.51
C SER A 137 13.35 -18.83 9.36
N VAL A 138 14.02 -18.90 8.21
CA VAL A 138 15.09 -19.88 7.96
C VAL A 138 16.27 -19.66 8.91
N ILE A 139 16.73 -18.41 9.06
CA ILE A 139 17.86 -18.08 9.95
C ILE A 139 17.54 -18.45 11.40
N GLN A 140 16.32 -18.18 11.87
CA GLN A 140 15.89 -18.56 13.22
C GLN A 140 15.93 -20.08 13.43
N ILE A 141 15.45 -20.86 12.46
CA ILE A 141 15.49 -22.34 12.52
C ILE A 141 16.92 -22.83 12.61
N PHE A 142 17.84 -22.31 11.79
CA PHE A 142 19.26 -22.64 11.90
C PHE A 142 19.83 -22.29 13.27
N GLY A 143 19.49 -21.11 13.81
CA GLY A 143 19.89 -20.68 15.15
C GLY A 143 19.40 -21.61 16.26
N MET A 144 18.15 -22.08 16.16
CA MET A 144 17.58 -23.05 17.10
C MET A 144 18.30 -24.40 17.02
N VAL A 145 18.54 -24.92 15.81
CA VAL A 145 19.24 -26.20 15.60
C VAL A 145 20.65 -26.15 16.18
N LEU A 146 21.42 -25.11 15.87
CA LEU A 146 22.78 -24.93 16.39
C LEU A 146 22.80 -24.77 17.93
N SER A 147 21.82 -24.05 18.48
CA SER A 147 21.67 -23.90 19.94
C SER A 147 21.40 -25.23 20.62
N CYS A 148 20.54 -26.08 20.02
CA CYS A 148 20.28 -27.42 20.52
C CYS A 148 21.53 -28.29 20.49
N PHE A 149 22.26 -28.32 19.37
CA PHE A 149 23.50 -29.09 19.27
C PHE A 149 24.55 -28.65 20.29
N LEU A 150 24.74 -27.33 20.47
CA LEU A 150 25.66 -26.80 21.45
C LEU A 150 25.24 -27.17 22.89
N TYR A 151 23.95 -27.10 23.20
CA TYR A 151 23.42 -27.49 24.50
C TYR A 151 23.68 -28.97 24.81
N PHE A 152 23.44 -29.86 23.85
CA PHE A 152 23.70 -31.29 24.02
C PHE A 152 25.20 -31.58 24.17
N LYS A 153 26.06 -30.89 23.43
CA LYS A 153 27.50 -31.06 23.55
C LYS A 153 28.01 -30.63 24.93
N LEU A 154 27.63 -29.43 25.39
CA LEU A 154 28.03 -28.94 26.71
C LEU A 154 27.56 -29.87 27.83
N LYS A 155 26.33 -30.37 27.73
CA LYS A 155 25.79 -31.30 28.73
C LYS A 155 26.51 -32.65 28.75
N GLY A 156 27.03 -33.12 27.61
CA GLY A 156 27.77 -34.37 27.50
C GLY A 156 29.25 -34.27 27.90
N ASP A 157 29.83 -33.06 27.94
CA ASP A 157 31.19 -32.83 28.47
C ASP A 157 31.20 -32.71 30.02
N ASP A 158 30.04 -32.53 30.64
CA ASP A 158 29.85 -32.42 32.11
C ASP A 158 29.56 -33.77 32.81
N GLU A 159 29.41 -34.88 32.07
CA GLU A 159 29.27 -36.28 32.56
C GLU A 159 30.56 -37.10 32.34
#